data_AF-E6J233-F1
#
_entry.id   AF-E6J233-F1
#
_cell.length_a   1.000
_cell.length_b   1.000
_cell.length_c   1.000
_cell.angle_alpha   90.00
_cell.angle_beta   90.00
_cell.angle_gamma   90.00
#
_symmetry.space_group_name_H-M   'P 1'
#
loop_
_entity.id
_entity.type
_entity.pdbx_description
1 polymer ?
#
loop_
_entity_poly.entity_id
_entity_poly.type
_entity_poly.pdbx_seq_one_letter_code
_entity_poly.pdbx_strand_id
1 'polypeptide(L)' 'MAENEKTDIKEIQTEEHQKPDGILTKKINGKTFVTEIYFDKKSKETFQDKMFKVIHSKGK' A
#
# COMPACT_ATOMS: atom_id res chain seq x y z
N MET A 1 -11.28 16.86 -21.81
CA MET A 1 -10.07 16.04 -21.94
C MET A 1 -9.86 15.40 -20.58
N ALA A 2 -10.18 14.11 -20.44
CA ALA A 2 -10.02 13.39 -19.18
C ALA A 2 -8.64 12.75 -19.18
N GLU A 3 -7.77 13.22 -18.30
CA GLU A 3 -6.46 12.61 -18.05
C GLU A 3 -6.70 11.22 -17.48
N ASN A 4 -6.17 10.22 -18.18
CA ASN A 4 -6.30 8.82 -17.85
C ASN A 4 -5.31 8.50 -16.73
N GLU A 5 -5.80 8.51 -15.49
CA GLU A 5 -5.09 7.91 -14.36
C GLU A 5 -4.88 6.42 -14.66
N LYS A 6 -3.72 6.09 -15.24
CA LYS A 6 -3.24 4.72 -15.40
C LYS A 6 -2.88 4.20 -14.02
N THR A 7 -3.87 3.70 -13.30
CA THR A 7 -3.63 2.78 -12.20
C THR A 7 -3.03 1.52 -12.82
N ASP A 8 -1.70 1.39 -12.68
CA ASP A 8 -0.91 0.22 -13.02
C ASP A 8 -1.35 -0.93 -12.09
N ILE A 9 -2.48 -1.56 -12.42
CA ILE A 9 -2.94 -2.77 -11.76
C ILE A 9 -2.05 -3.89 -12.31
N LYS A 10 -0.85 -4.02 -11.74
CA LYS A 10 -0.05 -5.23 -11.87
C LYS A 10 -0.86 -6.34 -11.21
N GLU A 11 -1.47 -7.19 -12.02
CA GLU A 11 -1.97 -8.49 -11.60
C GLU A 11 -0.76 -9.32 -11.14
N ILE A 12 -0.51 -9.32 -9.83
CA ILE A 12 0.58 -10.08 -9.20
C ILE A 12 0.16 -11.55 -9.24
N GLN A 13 0.61 -12.25 -10.28
CA GLN A 13 0.49 -13.70 -10.38
C GLN A 13 1.36 -14.34 -9.29
N THR A 14 0.69 -14.98 -8.33
CA THR A 14 1.21 -16.11 -7.57
C THR A 14 2.49 -15.83 -6.76
N GLU A 15 2.44 -14.88 -5.83
CA GLU A 15 3.36 -14.89 -4.70
C GLU A 15 2.75 -15.77 -3.60
N GLU A 16 3.40 -16.91 -3.35
CA GLU A 16 3.30 -17.75 -2.15
C GLU A 16 2.71 -16.97 -0.97
N HIS A 17 1.50 -17.34 -0.49
CA HIS A 17 0.68 -16.56 0.46
C HIS A 17 1.52 -15.87 1.54
N GLN A 18 1.96 -14.63 1.25
CA GLN A 18 2.72 -13.86 2.21
C GLN A 18 1.73 -13.42 3.29
N LYS A 19 2.20 -13.36 4.54
CA LYS A 19 1.40 -12.76 5.61
C LYS A 19 1.19 -11.28 5.24
N PRO A 20 -0.06 -10.81 5.12
CA PRO A 20 -0.30 -9.41 4.80
C PRO A 20 0.20 -8.52 5.95
N ASP A 21 0.68 -7.34 5.60
CA ASP A 21 1.10 -6.32 6.56
C ASP A 21 -0.10 -5.64 7.21
N GLY A 22 -1.22 -5.57 6.48
CA GLY A 22 -2.48 -5.05 6.98
C GLY A 22 -3.68 -5.75 6.37
N ILE A 23 -4.75 -5.87 7.15
CA ILE A 23 -6.03 -6.39 6.68
C ILE A 23 -7.09 -5.35 6.98
N LEU A 24 -7.77 -4.87 5.95
CA LEU A 24 -8.95 -4.02 6.08
C LEU A 24 -10.19 -4.85 5.81
N THR A 25 -11.16 -4.79 6.72
CA THR A 25 -12.47 -5.41 6.50
C THR A 25 -13.56 -4.36 6.53
N LYS A 26 -14.51 -4.46 5.61
CA LYS A 26 -15.66 -3.57 5.55
C LYS A 26 -16.91 -4.36 5.20
N LYS A 27 -17.97 -4.16 5.98
CA LYS A 27 -19.28 -4.75 5.70
C LYS A 27 -20.14 -3.77 4.93
N ILE A 28 -20.62 -4.16 3.76
CA ILE A 28 -21.51 -3.35 2.89
C ILE A 28 -22.64 -4.25 2.41
N ASN A 29 -23.89 -3.83 2.61
CA ASN A 29 -25.10 -4.57 2.22
C ASN A 29 -25.09 -6.04 2.66
N GLY A 30 -24.69 -6.31 3.91
CA GLY A 30 -24.63 -7.67 4.45
C GLY A 30 -23.41 -8.49 4.02
N LYS A 31 -22.64 -8.05 3.03
CA LYS A 31 -21.43 -8.71 2.54
C LYS A 31 -20.19 -8.13 3.22
N THR A 32 -19.23 -8.98 3.56
CA THR A 32 -17.93 -8.57 4.07
C THR A 32 -16.92 -8.53 2.93
N PHE A 33 -16.31 -7.38 2.74
CA PHE A 33 -15.19 -7.18 1.83
C PHE A 33 -13.91 -7.20 2.66
N VAL A 34 -12.95 -8.03 2.24
CA VAL A 34 -11.62 -8.14 2.85
C VAL A 34 -10.63 -7.62 1.83
N THR A 35 -9.76 -6.71 2.25
CA THR A 35 -8.69 -6.18 1.43
C THR A 35 -7.38 -6.38 2.19
N GLU A 36 -6.45 -7.08 1.57
CA GLU A 36 -5.12 -7.34 2.11
C GLU A 36 -4.15 -6.29 1.57
N ILE A 37 -3.32 -5.75 2.46
CA ILE A 37 -2.32 -4.73 2.15
C ILE A 37 -0.95 -5.36 2.31
N TYR A 38 -0.15 -5.29 1.24
CA TYR A 38 1.22 -5.79 1.18
C TYR A 38 2.15 -4.62 0.88
N PHE A 39 3.15 -4.40 1.74
CA PHE A 39 4.21 -3.45 1.46
C PHE A 39 5.39 -4.17 0.82
N ASP A 40 5.87 -3.65 -0.30
CA ASP A 40 7.15 -4.08 -0.85
C ASP A 40 8.28 -3.71 0.12
N LYS A 41 8.89 -4.74 0.72
CA LYS A 41 9.99 -4.61 1.68
C LYS A 41 11.25 -3.99 1.07
N LYS A 42 11.37 -3.99 -0.27
CA LYS A 42 12.47 -3.37 -1.00
C LYS A 42 12.15 -1.96 -1.46
N SER A 43 10.94 -1.46 -1.22
CA SER A 43 10.55 -0.10 -1.61
C SER A 43 11.37 0.93 -0.83
N LYS A 44 12.13 1.75 -1.54
CA LYS A 44 13.01 2.80 -0.97
C LYS A 44 12.27 4.08 -0.56
N GLU A 45 10.94 4.10 -0.66
CA GLU A 45 10.10 5.26 -0.29
C GLU A 45 8.98 4.85 0.66
N THR A 46 9.30 4.01 1.64
CA THR A 46 8.35 3.69 2.70
C THR A 46 7.89 4.96 3.42
N PHE A 47 6.71 4.90 4.03
CA PHE A 47 6.22 5.96 4.91
C PHE A 47 7.24 6.31 6.00
N GLN A 48 8.00 5.30 6.46
CA GLN A 48 9.08 5.45 7.41
C GLN A 48 10.25 6.28 6.83
N ASP A 49 10.69 6.00 5.61
CA ASP A 49 11.72 6.80 4.90
C ASP A 49 11.32 8.28 4.78
N LYS A 50 10.04 8.52 4.44
CA LYS A 50 9.48 9.88 4.38
C LYS A 50 9.45 10.54 5.76
N MET A 51 9.10 9.81 6.82
CA MET A 51 9.11 10.32 8.19
C MET A 51 10.52 10.66 8.67
N PHE A 52 11.51 9.80 8.42
CA PHE A 52 12.91 10.09 8.75
C PHE A 52 13.41 11.35 8.03
N LYS A 53 13.10 11.50 6.73
CA LYS A 53 13.47 12.71 5.98
C LYS A 53 12.89 13.98 6.59
N VAL A 54 11.64 13.96 7.05
CA VAL A 54 10.99 15.11 7.71
C VAL A 54 11.65 15.45 9.04
N ILE A 55 11.98 14.45 9.86
CA ILE A 55 12.62 14.65 11.17
C ILE A 55 14.04 15.20 10.99
N HIS A 56 14.83 14.62 10.08
CA HIS A 56 16.19 15.08 9.80
C HIS A 56 16.22 16.46 9.11
N SER A 57 15.20 16.84 8.35
CA SER A 57 15.13 18.16 7.73
C SER A 57 14.86 19.30 8.73
N LYS A 58 14.40 18.99 9.96
CA LYS A 58 14.01 19.98 10.97
C LYS A 58 15.11 20.33 11.98
N GLY A 59 16.27 19.67 11.87
CA GLY A 59 17.43 19.88 12.74
C GLY A 59 18.52 20.78 12.16
N LYS A 60 18.21 21.61 11.15
CA LYS A 60 19.11 22.62 10.59
C LYS A 60 18.67 24.02 10.99
#